data_AF-A0A428Z231-F1
#
_entry.id   AF-A0A428Z231-F1
#
_cell.length_a   1.000
_cell.length_b   1.000
_cell.length_c   1.000
_cell.angle_alpha   90.00
_cell.angle_beta   90.00
_cell.angle_gamma   90.00
#
_symmetry.space_group_name_H-M   'P 1'
#
loop_
_entity.id
_entity.type
_entity.pdbx_description
1 polymer ?
#
loop_
_entity_poly.entity_id
_entity_poly.type
_entity_poly.pdbx_seq_one_letter_code
_entity_poly.pdbx_strand_id
1 'polypeptide(L)' 'MLHIADQIPVQSDFWQNAEAVIVNAPGHGRALAELFGRQDIMRVDFLPPGYLALVDRWRVALFRLALTPAENELMA' A
#
# COMPACT_ATOMS: atom_id res chain seq x y z
N MET A 1 4.54 14.81 3.81
CA MET A 1 3.17 15.09 3.32
C MET A 1 2.50 13.75 3.06
N LEU A 2 1.29 13.50 3.59
CA LEU A 2 0.57 12.24 3.36
C LEU A 2 -0.39 12.42 2.19
N HIS A 3 -0.32 11.51 1.22
CA HIS A 3 -1.21 11.50 0.08
C HIS A 3 -2.00 10.20 0.02
N ILE A 4 -3.30 10.33 -0.23
CA ILE A 4 -4.22 9.21 -0.40
C ILE A 4 -4.71 9.27 -1.85
N ALA A 5 -4.50 8.20 -2.60
CA ALA A 5 -4.94 8.08 -3.98
C ALA A 5 -5.58 6.72 -4.18
N ASP A 6 -6.74 6.68 -4.82
CA ASP A 6 -7.49 5.45 -5.10
C ASP A 6 -6.84 4.62 -6.22
N GLN A 7 -5.90 5.23 -6.97
CA GLN A 7 -5.12 4.60 -8.04
C GLN A 7 -3.69 5.14 -8.03
N ILE A 8 -2.75 4.31 -8.50
CA ILE A 8 -1.33 4.66 -8.66
C ILE A 8 -1.16 5.42 -9.98
N PRO A 9 -0.85 6.73 -9.96
CA PRO A 9 -0.57 7.45 -11.21
C PRO A 9 0.68 6.86 -11.86
N VAL A 10 0.62 6.44 -13.13
CA VAL A 10 1.74 5.70 -13.76
C VAL A 10 2.98 6.58 -13.96
N GLN A 11 2.80 7.86 -14.25
CA GLN A 11 3.87 8.84 -14.45
C GLN A 11 3.39 10.21 -13.96
N SER A 12 3.77 10.62 -12.76
CA SER A 12 3.57 12.00 -12.30
C SER A 12 4.63 12.41 -11.28
N ASP A 13 4.77 13.72 -11.10
CA ASP A 13 5.68 14.33 -10.12
C ASP A 13 5.39 13.88 -8.68
N PHE A 14 4.24 13.25 -8.46
CA PHE A 14 3.90 12.55 -7.23
C PHE A 14 5.04 11.65 -6.75
N TRP A 15 5.58 10.77 -7.59
CA TRP A 15 6.60 9.79 -7.18
C TRP A 15 7.97 10.38 -6.90
N GLN A 16 8.23 11.55 -7.47
CA GLN A 16 9.46 12.29 -7.18
C GLN A 16 9.41 12.87 -5.77
N ASN A 17 8.20 13.21 -5.29
CA ASN A 17 7.96 13.85 -4.00
C ASN A 17 7.40 12.90 -2.92
N ALA A 18 6.93 11.72 -3.30
CA ALA A 18 6.37 10.73 -2.38
C ALA A 18 7.50 9.99 -1.66
N GLU A 19 7.64 10.24 -0.36
CA GLU A 19 8.58 9.53 0.51
C GLU A 19 8.11 8.10 0.84
N ALA A 20 6.79 7.91 0.99
CA ALA A 20 6.17 6.62 1.27
C ALA A 20 4.70 6.61 0.79
N VAL A 21 4.17 5.41 0.54
CA VAL A 21 2.78 5.16 0.13
C VAL A 21 2.14 4.13 1.05
N ILE A 22 0.89 4.36 1.43
CA ILE A 22 0.08 3.39 2.16
C ILE A 22 -0.75 2.60 1.15
N VAL A 23 -0.67 1.28 1.21
CA VAL A 23 -1.43 0.35 0.38
C VAL A 23 -2.43 -0.40 1.25
N ASN A 24 -3.68 -0.41 0.79
CA ASN A 24 -4.81 -1.05 1.46
C ASN A 24 -5.69 -1.88 0.51
N ALA A 25 -5.33 -1.98 -0.77
CA ALA A 25 -6.12 -2.62 -1.79
C ALA A 25 -5.23 -3.33 -2.84
N PRO A 26 -5.70 -4.45 -3.44
CA PRO A 26 -4.98 -5.15 -4.49
C PRO A 26 -4.67 -4.28 -5.72
N GLY A 27 -3.63 -4.64 -6.47
CA GLY A 27 -3.17 -3.98 -7.69
C GLY A 27 -2.13 -2.88 -7.47
N HIS A 28 -2.09 -2.30 -6.27
CA HIS A 28 -1.14 -1.26 -5.90
C HIS A 28 0.28 -1.82 -5.69
N GLY A 29 0.40 -3.03 -5.15
CA GLY A 29 1.69 -3.70 -4.93
C GLY A 29 2.42 -3.96 -6.23
N ARG A 30 1.73 -4.49 -7.26
CA ARG A 30 2.29 -4.64 -8.61
C ARG A 30 2.76 -3.33 -9.20
N ALA A 31 1.93 -2.29 -9.17
CA ALA A 31 2.27 -1.00 -9.78
C ALA A 31 3.48 -0.34 -9.08
N LEU A 32 3.58 -0.43 -7.75
CA LEU A 32 4.76 0.00 -7.00
C LEU A 32 6.00 -0.85 -7.30
N ALA A 33 5.83 -2.16 -7.48
CA ALA A 33 6.93 -3.06 -7.83
C ALA A 33 7.52 -2.71 -9.21
N GLU A 34 6.68 -2.40 -10.19
CA GLU A 34 7.09 -1.94 -11.53
C GLU A 34 7.78 -0.57 -11.44
N LEU A 35 7.21 0.38 -10.69
CA LEU A 35 7.76 1.73 -10.51
C LEU A 35 9.13 1.75 -9.83
N PHE A 36 9.31 0.99 -8.74
CA PHE A 36 10.55 0.97 -7.97
C PHE A 36 11.54 -0.13 -8.41
N GLY A 37 11.16 -0.98 -9.38
CA GLY A 37 11.97 -2.12 -9.78
C GLY A 37 12.15 -3.17 -8.67
N ARG A 38 11.15 -3.30 -7.78
CA ARG A 38 11.22 -4.12 -6.56
C ARG A 38 10.09 -5.14 -6.49
N GLN A 39 10.37 -6.35 -6.96
CA GLN A 39 9.40 -7.45 -7.03
C GLN A 39 8.88 -7.89 -5.66
N ASP A 40 9.64 -7.67 -4.58
CA ASP A 40 9.23 -8.03 -3.22
C ASP A 40 8.01 -7.23 -2.72
N ILE A 41 7.67 -6.12 -3.39
CA ILE A 41 6.49 -5.30 -3.08
C ILE A 41 5.19 -5.97 -3.57
N MET A 42 5.23 -6.87 -4.57
CA MET A 42 4.02 -7.53 -5.09
C MET A 42 3.23 -8.30 -4.02
N ARG A 43 3.88 -8.77 -2.95
CA ARG A 43 3.22 -9.46 -1.84
C ARG A 43 2.17 -8.60 -1.11
N VAL A 44 2.25 -7.28 -1.27
CA VAL A 44 1.33 -6.31 -0.68
C VAL A 44 -0.06 -6.38 -1.33
N ASP A 45 -0.21 -6.98 -2.51
CA ASP A 45 -1.52 -7.21 -3.10
C ASP A 45 -2.31 -8.34 -2.41
N PHE A 46 -1.66 -9.10 -1.53
CA PHE A 46 -2.23 -10.24 -0.82
C PHE A 46 -2.32 -10.00 0.69
N LEU A 47 -2.43 -8.74 1.12
CA LEU A 47 -2.64 -8.43 2.52
C LEU A 47 -3.97 -9.02 3.00
N PRO A 48 -3.99 -9.68 4.19
CA PRO A 48 -5.25 -10.09 4.79
C PRO A 48 -6.13 -8.87 5.12
N PRO A 49 -7.46 -9.06 5.26
CA PRO A 49 -8.34 -8.01 5.75
C PRO A 49 -7.84 -7.38 7.05
N GLY A 50 -7.95 -6.06 7.16
CA GLY A 50 -7.50 -5.29 8.32
C GLY A 50 -5.98 -5.06 8.38
N TYR A 51 -5.22 -5.42 7.34
CA TYR A 51 -3.82 -5.05 7.20
C TYR A 51 -3.62 -3.93 6.20
N LEU A 52 -2.65 -3.08 6.50
CA LEU A 52 -2.12 -2.04 5.62
C LEU A 52 -0.62 -2.28 5.42
N ALA A 53 -0.08 -1.84 4.29
CA ALA A 53 1.36 -1.75 4.11
C ALA A 53 1.78 -0.29 3.90
N LEU A 54 2.84 0.12 4.59
CA LEU A 54 3.61 1.28 4.19
C LEU A 54 4.75 0.80 3.30
N VAL A 55 4.80 1.33 2.08
CA VAL A 55 5.82 1.03 1.09
C VAL A 55 6.62 2.28 0.81
N ASP A 56 7.93 2.21 0.99
CA ASP A 56 8.87 3.23 0.55
C ASP A 56 9.92 2.60 -0.38
N ARG A 57 10.84 3.42 -0.90
CA ARG A 57 11.89 2.96 -1.83
C ARG A 57 12.76 1.86 -1.25
N TRP A 58 12.90 1.78 0.07
CA TRP A 58 13.87 0.94 0.78
C TRP A 58 13.24 -0.23 1.53
N ARG A 59 11.97 -0.13 1.94
CA ARG A 59 11.30 -1.15 2.76
C ARG A 59 9.80 -1.23 2.54
N VAL A 60 9.25 -2.34 3.00
CA VAL A 60 7.82 -2.58 3.19
C VAL A 60 7.60 -2.84 4.67
N ALA A 61 6.70 -2.08 5.30
CA ALA A 61 6.29 -2.29 6.69
C ALA A 61 4.79 -2.60 6.74
N LEU A 62 4.40 -3.61 7.52
CA LEU A 62 3.01 -4.03 7.65
C LEU A 62 2.42 -3.52 8.96
N PHE A 63 1.18 -3.03 8.89
CA PHE A 63 0.43 -2.51 10.02
C PHE A 63 -0.90 -3.23 10.11
N ARG A 64 -1.24 -3.71 11.30
CA ARG A 64 -2.58 -4.21 11.59
C ARG A 64 -3.43 -3.04 12.07
N LEU A 65 -4.58 -2.82 11.44
CA LEU A 65 -5.55 -1.84 11.90
C LEU A 65 -6.09 -2.27 13.26
N ALA A 66 -6.14 -1.32 14.20
CA ALA A 66 -6.82 -1.51 15.47
C ALA A 66 -8.33 -1.38 15.23
N LEU A 67 -8.94 -2.44 14.70
CA LEU A 67 -10.37 -2.53 14.43
C LEU A 67 -11.11 -3.03 15.67
N THR A 68 -12.23 -2.41 15.97
CA THR A 68 -13.21 -2.94 16.91
C THR A 68 -13.78 -4.28 16.41
N PRO A 69 -14.38 -5.12 17.28
CA PRO A 69 -15.02 -6.36 16.84
C PRO A 69 -16.06 -6.15 15.73
N ALA A 70 -16.89 -5.11 15.84
CA ALA A 70 -17.92 -4.79 14.84
C ALA A 70 -17.32 -4.41 13.47
N GLU A 71 -16.19 -3.70 13.45
CA GLU A 71 -15.49 -3.35 12.21
C GLU A 71 -14.82 -4.57 11.57
N ASN A 72 -14.32 -5.52 12.37
CA ASN A 72 -13.79 -6.78 11.83
C ASN A 72 -14.89 -7.63 11.17
N GLU A 73 -16.09 -7.67 11.76
CA GLU A 73 -17.24 -8.40 11.18
C GLU A 73 -17.69 -7.82 9.83
N LEU A 74 -17.54 -6.50 9.62
CA LEU A 74 -17.83 -5.85 8.33
C LEU A 74 -16.77 -6.13 7.25
N MET A 75 -15.58 -6.61 7.62
CA MET A 75 -14.44 -6.85 6.72
C MET A 75 -14.18 -8.34 6.42
N ALA A 76 -14.90 -9.26 7.07
CA ALA A 76 -14.79 -10.71 6.90
C ALA A 76 -15.73 -11.23 5.79
#